data_AF-A0A6N7ZG83-F1
#
_entry.id   AF-A0A6N7ZG83-F1
#
_cell.length_a   1.000
_cell.length_b   1.000
_cell.length_c   1.000
_cell.angle_alpha   90.00
_cell.angle_beta   90.00
_cell.angle_gamma   90.00
#
_symmetry.space_group_name_H-M   'P 1'
#
loop_
_entity.id
_entity.type
_entity.pdbx_description
1 polymer ?
#
loop_
_entity_poly.entity_id
_entity_poly.type
_entity_poly.pdbx_seq_one_letter_code
_entity_poly.pdbx_strand_id
1 'polypeptide(L)'
;LAAGARLAARALGGHRGGASPAGPPSTAATVTALVLPAVGASALVAERAGWGLLGFSGTYLALTVPHMLYAGFGAALVAGAVARLAAADRLAVAGAWGVPAGTALVLLGYFVGDAAELVGAVVLTLALWATAAAVVRSAVRPGGHPAAARALLVTSAVVVSLAMVLALWWAAGEALGFAHPGLDLMAATHGVANALGFVLCALLGLRLLARDRAAHGGAAPTDHDRTSPRAGARRRPA
;
A
#
# COMPACT_ATOMS: atom_id res chain seq x y z
N LEU A 1 -9.36 19.72 -6.56
CA LEU A 1 -9.62 18.26 -6.37
C LEU A 1 -9.65 17.47 -7.69
N ALA A 2 -10.46 17.86 -8.69
CA ALA A 2 -10.57 17.13 -9.97
C ALA A 2 -9.30 17.11 -10.85
N ALA A 3 -8.36 18.05 -10.68
CA ALA A 3 -7.10 18.08 -11.42
C ALA A 3 -6.03 17.15 -10.82
N GLY A 4 -5.98 17.03 -9.49
CA GLY A 4 -5.07 16.13 -8.77
C GLY A 4 -5.38 14.65 -9.02
N ALA A 5 -6.66 14.29 -9.03
CA ALA A 5 -7.12 12.94 -9.39
C ALA A 5 -6.77 12.57 -10.84
N ARG A 6 -6.80 13.54 -11.77
CA ARG A 6 -6.40 13.33 -13.17
C ARG A 6 -4.90 13.20 -13.34
N LEU A 7 -4.10 13.90 -12.53
CA LEU A 7 -2.64 13.76 -12.50
C LEU A 7 -2.20 12.43 -11.87
N ALA A 8 -2.83 11.99 -10.78
CA ALA A 8 -2.62 10.66 -10.21
C ALA A 8 -3.04 9.54 -11.18
N ALA A 9 -4.19 9.69 -11.85
CA ALA A 9 -4.65 8.76 -12.87
C ALA A 9 -3.75 8.73 -14.13
N ARG A 10 -3.09 9.84 -14.49
CA ARG A 10 -2.11 9.89 -15.59
C ARG A 10 -0.75 9.34 -15.18
N ALA A 11 -0.31 9.57 -13.95
CA ALA A 11 0.91 8.98 -13.40
C ALA A 11 0.80 7.45 -13.23
N LEU A 12 -0.41 6.94 -12.99
CA LEU A 12 -0.72 5.51 -12.91
C LEU A 12 -1.19 4.90 -14.25
N GLY A 13 -1.71 5.71 -15.17
CA GLY A 13 -2.26 5.30 -16.47
C GLY A 13 -1.28 5.32 -17.64
N GLY A 14 -0.02 5.68 -17.39
CA GLY A 14 1.04 5.74 -18.39
C GLY A 14 1.62 4.38 -18.78
N HIS A 15 0.80 3.36 -19.03
CA HIS A 15 1.13 2.16 -19.82
C HIS A 15 -0.17 1.41 -20.17
N ARG A 16 -0.76 1.76 -21.31
CA ARG A 16 -1.76 0.92 -21.97
C ARG A 16 -1.04 -0.28 -22.60
N GLY A 17 -0.77 -1.28 -21.77
CA GLY A 17 -0.31 -2.60 -22.18
C GLY A 17 -0.85 -3.63 -21.20
N GLY A 18 -1.98 -4.25 -21.55
CA GLY A 18 -2.42 -5.54 -20.98
C GLY A 18 -2.70 -5.66 -19.48
N ALA A 19 -2.91 -4.57 -18.72
CA ALA A 19 -3.29 -4.70 -17.32
C ALA A 19 -4.76 -5.11 -17.19
N SER A 20 -5.02 -6.31 -16.65
CA SER A 20 -6.36 -6.75 -16.26
C SER A 20 -7.04 -5.70 -15.37
N PRO A 21 -8.38 -5.54 -15.47
CA PRO A 21 -9.10 -4.57 -14.65
C PRO A 21 -8.86 -4.84 -13.16
N ALA A 22 -8.70 -3.75 -12.39
CA ALA A 22 -8.53 -3.80 -10.95
C ALA A 22 -9.74 -4.49 -10.29
N GLY A 23 -9.50 -5.56 -9.53
CA GLY A 23 -10.56 -6.23 -8.77
C GLY A 23 -11.11 -5.34 -7.64
N PRO A 24 -12.34 -5.59 -7.17
CA PRO A 24 -13.00 -4.82 -6.11
C PRO A 24 -12.12 -4.43 -4.89
N PRO A 25 -11.34 -5.34 -4.28
CA PRO A 25 -10.47 -5.00 -3.13
C PRO A 25 -9.42 -3.93 -3.46
N SER A 26 -8.78 -4.06 -4.62
CA SER A 26 -7.73 -3.11 -5.03
C SER A 26 -8.31 -1.74 -5.37
N THR A 27 -9.54 -1.69 -5.87
CA THR A 27 -10.29 -0.45 -6.13
C THR A 27 -10.63 0.25 -4.82
N ALA A 28 -11.16 -0.47 -3.82
CA ALA A 28 -11.46 0.10 -2.50
C ALA A 28 -10.22 0.74 -1.88
N ALA A 29 -9.10 0.01 -1.83
CA ALA A 29 -7.83 0.54 -1.32
C ALA A 29 -7.31 1.75 -2.11
N THR A 30 -7.47 1.74 -3.45
CA THR A 30 -7.06 2.88 -4.29
C THR A 30 -7.93 4.12 -4.03
N VAL A 31 -9.24 3.95 -3.86
CA VAL A 31 -10.15 5.05 -3.52
C VAL A 31 -9.78 5.64 -2.16
N THR A 32 -9.57 4.81 -1.15
CA THR A 32 -9.08 5.24 0.17
C THR A 32 -7.79 6.05 0.05
N ALA A 33 -6.83 5.57 -0.75
CA ALA A 33 -5.57 6.27 -0.98
C ALA A 33 -5.78 7.67 -1.59
N LEU A 34 -6.73 7.83 -2.50
CA LEU A 34 -6.97 9.14 -3.13
C LEU A 34 -7.75 10.11 -2.24
N VAL A 35 -8.60 9.61 -1.35
CA VAL A 35 -9.49 10.43 -0.51
C VAL A 35 -8.79 10.93 0.75
N LEU A 36 -8.03 10.07 1.44
CA LEU A 36 -7.49 10.41 2.76
C LEU A 36 -6.47 11.57 2.77
N PRO A 37 -5.65 11.83 1.74
CA PRO A 37 -4.83 13.03 1.69
C PRO A 37 -5.65 14.32 1.70
N ALA A 38 -6.85 14.32 1.12
CA ALA A 38 -7.74 15.48 1.17
C ALA A 38 -8.26 15.73 2.60
N VAL A 39 -8.59 14.66 3.34
CA VAL A 39 -8.98 14.74 4.76
C VAL A 39 -7.82 15.29 5.60
N GLY A 40 -6.60 14.75 5.41
CA GLY A 40 -5.40 15.24 6.08
C GLY A 40 -5.07 16.70 5.74
N ALA A 41 -5.22 17.10 4.49
CA ALA A 41 -5.01 18.49 4.08
C ALA A 41 -6.06 19.44 4.69
N SER A 42 -7.32 19.04 4.76
CA SER A 42 -8.37 19.81 5.43
C SER A 42 -8.12 19.96 6.93
N ALA A 43 -7.67 18.90 7.61
CA ALA A 43 -7.28 18.96 9.01
C ALA A 43 -6.09 19.90 9.24
N LEU A 44 -5.08 19.87 8.37
CA LEU A 44 -3.93 20.77 8.44
C LEU A 44 -4.31 22.24 8.27
N VAL A 45 -5.20 22.55 7.32
CA VAL A 45 -5.68 23.93 7.10
C VAL A 45 -6.46 24.42 8.32
N ALA A 46 -7.35 23.58 8.88
CA ALA A 46 -8.10 23.92 10.08
C ALA A 46 -7.17 24.17 11.28
N GLU A 47 -6.17 23.31 11.48
CA GLU A 47 -5.16 23.48 12.54
C GLU A 47 -4.39 24.80 12.40
N ARG A 48 -3.90 25.12 11.20
CA ARG A 48 -3.17 26.37 10.94
C ARG A 48 -4.03 27.62 11.04
N ALA A 49 -5.35 27.49 10.82
CA ALA A 49 -6.31 28.57 11.01
C ALA A 49 -6.76 28.74 12.48
N GLY A 50 -6.28 27.89 13.40
CA GLY A 50 -6.72 27.87 14.79
C GLY A 50 -8.17 27.37 14.97
N TRP A 51 -8.72 26.70 13.96
CA TRP A 51 -10.07 26.17 13.97
C TRP A 51 -10.09 24.75 14.52
N GLY A 52 -11.12 24.45 15.30
CA GLY A 52 -11.48 23.05 15.56
C GLY A 52 -12.15 22.43 14.32
N LEU A 53 -11.93 21.15 14.09
CA LEU A 53 -12.58 20.40 13.01
C LEU A 53 -13.21 19.13 13.60
N LEU A 54 -14.51 18.94 13.37
CA LEU A 54 -15.26 17.77 13.84
C LEU A 54 -15.16 17.54 15.36
N GLY A 55 -14.99 18.59 16.16
CA GLY A 55 -14.85 18.51 17.62
C GLY A 55 -13.40 18.36 18.12
N PHE A 56 -12.42 18.17 17.23
CA PHE A 56 -11.00 18.14 17.57
C PHE A 56 -10.35 19.51 17.44
N SER A 57 -9.44 19.85 18.35
CA SER A 57 -8.60 21.05 18.28
C SER A 57 -7.15 20.73 18.66
N GLY A 58 -6.21 21.61 18.30
CA GLY A 58 -4.81 21.51 18.69
C GLY A 58 -4.14 20.20 18.25
N THR A 59 -3.51 19.50 19.20
CA THR A 59 -2.65 18.34 18.96
C THR A 59 -3.38 17.16 18.29
N TYR A 60 -4.65 16.89 18.63
CA TYR A 60 -5.42 15.80 18.00
C TYR A 60 -5.69 16.07 16.51
N LEU A 61 -5.91 17.34 16.16
CA LEU A 61 -6.08 17.75 14.77
C LEU A 61 -4.75 17.64 14.00
N ALA A 62 -3.62 17.98 14.65
CA ALA A 62 -2.29 17.79 14.09
C ALA A 62 -1.91 16.31 13.89
N LEU A 63 -2.40 15.39 14.75
CA LEU A 63 -2.21 13.93 14.63
C LEU A 63 -3.06 13.30 13.52
N THR A 64 -4.18 13.93 13.16
CA THR A 64 -5.04 13.47 12.07
C THR A 64 -4.29 13.50 10.73
N VAL A 65 -3.45 14.52 10.51
CA VAL A 65 -2.66 14.69 9.28
C VAL A 65 -1.73 13.50 8.99
N PRO A 66 -0.82 13.09 9.88
CA PRO A 66 0.04 11.92 9.66
C PRO A 66 -0.76 10.60 9.61
N HIS A 67 -1.85 10.45 10.38
CA HIS A 67 -2.71 9.27 10.27
C HIS A 67 -3.33 9.14 8.87
N MET A 68 -3.83 10.25 8.31
CA MET A 68 -4.45 10.23 6.99
C MET A 68 -3.45 10.06 5.85
N LEU A 69 -2.23 10.59 6.00
CA LEU A 69 -1.18 10.51 4.97
C LEU A 69 -0.46 9.16 4.96
N TYR A 70 -0.09 8.61 6.12
CA TYR A 70 0.71 7.38 6.15
C TYR A 70 -0.16 6.13 6.29
N ALA A 71 -0.98 6.06 7.36
CA ALA A 71 -1.86 4.94 7.62
C ALA A 71 -3.08 4.91 6.67
N GLY A 72 -3.53 6.08 6.23
CA GLY A 72 -4.60 6.21 5.26
C GLY A 72 -4.15 6.03 3.81
N PHE A 73 -3.33 6.98 3.33
CA PHE A 73 -2.91 6.98 1.93
C PHE A 73 -1.85 5.93 1.62
N GLY A 74 -0.72 5.96 2.32
CA GLY A 74 0.42 5.10 2.03
C GLY A 74 0.08 3.62 2.15
N ALA A 75 -0.52 3.22 3.27
CA ALA A 75 -0.93 1.84 3.50
C ALA A 75 -1.94 1.34 2.46
N ALA A 76 -2.99 2.11 2.16
CA ALA A 76 -4.02 1.70 1.21
C ALA A 76 -3.46 1.63 -0.22
N LEU A 77 -2.56 2.55 -0.59
CA LEU A 77 -1.88 2.50 -1.88
C LEU A 77 -1.04 1.23 -2.03
N VAL A 78 -0.26 0.89 -1.01
CA VAL A 78 0.57 -0.32 -1.00
C VAL A 78 -0.29 -1.58 -1.02
N ALA A 79 -1.29 -1.68 -0.15
CA ALA A 79 -2.19 -2.84 -0.08
C ALA A 79 -2.93 -3.05 -1.42
N GLY A 80 -3.44 -1.98 -2.02
CA GLY A 80 -4.08 -2.03 -3.33
C GLY A 80 -3.13 -2.46 -4.46
N ALA A 81 -1.88 -1.98 -4.44
CA ALA A 81 -0.87 -2.39 -5.41
C ALA A 81 -0.47 -3.87 -5.25
N VAL A 82 -0.29 -4.34 -4.02
CA VAL A 82 0.02 -5.74 -3.70
C VAL A 82 -1.13 -6.66 -4.13
N ALA A 83 -2.38 -6.29 -3.85
CA ALA A 83 -3.54 -7.05 -4.29
C ALA A 83 -3.68 -7.13 -5.82
N ARG A 84 -3.25 -6.11 -6.57
CA ARG A 84 -3.21 -6.20 -8.05
C ARG A 84 -2.11 -7.15 -8.53
N LEU A 85 -0.93 -7.13 -7.90
CA LEU A 85 0.17 -8.01 -8.29
C LEU A 85 -0.05 -9.47 -7.90
N ALA A 86 -0.78 -9.71 -6.83
CA ALA A 86 -1.02 -11.04 -6.26
C ALA A 86 -2.52 -11.27 -6.03
N ALA A 87 -3.34 -11.07 -7.06
CA ALA A 87 -4.81 -11.13 -6.96
C ALA A 87 -5.37 -12.48 -6.48
N ALA A 88 -4.64 -13.57 -6.70
CA ALA A 88 -4.98 -14.90 -6.20
C ALA A 88 -4.51 -15.16 -4.75
N ASP A 89 -3.66 -14.29 -4.17
CA ASP A 89 -3.19 -14.43 -2.79
C ASP A 89 -4.25 -13.88 -1.82
N ARG A 90 -4.82 -14.77 -1.02
CA ARG A 90 -5.85 -14.45 -0.04
C ARG A 90 -5.40 -13.39 0.98
N LEU A 91 -4.12 -13.36 1.34
CA LEU A 91 -3.60 -12.35 2.27
C LEU A 91 -3.50 -10.98 1.62
N ALA A 92 -3.16 -10.92 0.32
CA ALA A 92 -3.16 -9.67 -0.42
C ALA A 92 -4.59 -9.09 -0.51
N VAL A 93 -5.58 -9.95 -0.77
CA VAL A 93 -6.99 -9.57 -0.81
C VAL A 93 -7.49 -9.13 0.58
N ALA A 94 -7.16 -9.89 1.62
CA ALA A 94 -7.54 -9.55 3.00
C ALA A 94 -6.94 -8.20 3.42
N GLY A 95 -5.66 -7.95 3.09
CA GLY A 95 -5.01 -6.67 3.36
C GLY A 95 -5.68 -5.50 2.64
N ALA A 96 -6.02 -5.66 1.36
CA ALA A 96 -6.64 -4.60 0.56
C ALA A 96 -8.07 -4.23 1.01
N TRP A 97 -8.81 -5.13 1.66
CA TRP A 97 -10.07 -4.80 2.33
C TRP A 97 -9.86 -4.30 3.76
N GLY A 98 -8.98 -4.97 4.50
CA GLY A 98 -8.76 -4.73 5.91
C GLY A 98 -8.10 -3.38 6.19
N VAL A 99 -7.23 -2.89 5.31
CA VAL A 99 -6.57 -1.58 5.49
C VAL A 99 -7.61 -0.46 5.47
N PRO A 100 -8.45 -0.30 4.42
CA PRO A 100 -9.54 0.68 4.44
C PRO A 100 -10.47 0.55 5.65
N ALA A 101 -10.87 -0.69 5.99
CA ALA A 101 -11.78 -0.93 7.11
C ALA A 101 -11.14 -0.55 8.46
N GLY A 102 -9.90 -0.97 8.70
CA GLY A 102 -9.14 -0.63 9.90
C GLY A 102 -8.90 0.87 10.04
N THR A 103 -8.53 1.55 8.95
CA THR A 103 -8.38 3.02 8.95
C THR A 103 -9.70 3.72 9.29
N ALA A 104 -10.82 3.27 8.74
CA ALA A 104 -12.13 3.83 9.04
C ALA A 104 -12.53 3.58 10.52
N LEU A 105 -12.21 2.41 11.06
CA LEU A 105 -12.47 2.09 12.47
C LEU A 105 -11.61 2.93 13.43
N VAL A 106 -10.33 3.15 13.14
CA VAL A 106 -9.47 4.04 13.94
C VAL A 106 -10.05 5.46 13.93
N LEU A 107 -10.42 5.97 12.76
CA LEU A 107 -11.06 7.28 12.62
C LEU A 107 -12.37 7.39 13.42
N LEU A 108 -13.20 6.36 13.37
CA LEU A 108 -14.43 6.30 14.16
C LEU A 108 -14.12 6.22 15.67
N GLY A 109 -13.04 5.52 16.04
CA GLY A 109 -12.55 5.39 17.40
C GLY A 109 -12.31 6.74 18.07
N TYR A 110 -11.76 7.71 17.34
CA TYR A 110 -11.58 9.08 17.86
C TYR A 110 -12.88 9.74 18.34
N PHE A 111 -14.04 9.34 17.81
CA PHE A 111 -15.34 9.88 18.22
C PHE A 111 -16.02 9.07 19.33
N VAL A 112 -15.63 7.80 19.50
CA VAL A 112 -16.31 6.85 20.39
C VAL A 112 -15.53 6.61 21.68
N GLY A 113 -14.20 6.60 21.61
CA GLY A 113 -13.29 6.42 22.74
C GLY A 113 -12.18 5.39 22.47
N ASP A 114 -11.24 5.33 23.40
CA ASP A 114 -9.95 4.64 23.23
C ASP A 114 -10.09 3.13 22.98
N ALA A 115 -11.10 2.49 23.56
CA ALA A 115 -11.38 1.07 23.31
C ALA A 115 -11.76 0.79 21.83
N ALA A 116 -12.52 1.71 21.21
CA ALA A 116 -12.88 1.58 19.80
C ALA A 116 -11.66 1.88 18.90
N GLU A 117 -10.82 2.82 19.30
CA GLU A 117 -9.54 3.08 18.62
C GLU A 117 -8.62 1.84 18.66
N LEU A 118 -8.52 1.17 19.81
CA LEU A 118 -7.76 -0.07 19.95
C LEU A 118 -8.28 -1.18 19.01
N VAL A 119 -9.59 -1.35 18.91
CA VAL A 119 -10.19 -2.31 17.95
C VAL A 119 -9.80 -1.96 16.51
N GLY A 120 -9.89 -0.68 16.14
CA GLY A 120 -9.45 -0.21 14.83
C GLY A 120 -7.97 -0.48 14.57
N ALA A 121 -7.12 -0.21 15.56
CA ALA A 121 -5.68 -0.44 15.49
C ALA A 121 -5.35 -1.94 15.31
N VAL A 122 -6.06 -2.83 16.01
CA VAL A 122 -5.93 -4.29 15.85
C VAL A 122 -6.32 -4.72 14.44
N VAL A 123 -7.46 -4.27 13.92
CA VAL A 123 -7.91 -4.62 12.56
C VAL A 123 -6.91 -4.13 11.52
N LEU A 124 -6.45 -2.88 11.64
CA LEU A 124 -5.46 -2.31 10.73
C LEU A 124 -4.12 -3.05 10.79
N THR A 125 -3.67 -3.42 11.99
CA THR A 125 -2.44 -4.20 12.19
C THR A 125 -2.51 -5.54 11.47
N LEU A 126 -3.60 -6.29 11.66
CA LEU A 126 -3.79 -7.58 11.01
C LEU A 126 -3.82 -7.46 9.50
N ALA A 127 -4.46 -6.41 8.96
CA ALA A 127 -4.50 -6.15 7.53
C ALA A 127 -3.12 -5.81 6.95
N LEU A 128 -2.32 -5.03 7.67
CA LEU A 128 -0.95 -4.69 7.27
C LEU A 128 -0.01 -5.88 7.38
N TRP A 129 -0.16 -6.73 8.40
CA TRP A 129 0.58 -7.99 8.50
C TRP A 129 0.20 -8.97 7.39
N ALA A 130 -1.08 -9.06 7.02
CA ALA A 130 -1.50 -9.84 5.86
C ALA A 130 -0.86 -9.31 4.56
N THR A 131 -0.85 -7.99 4.37
CA THR A 131 -0.20 -7.34 3.22
C THR A 131 1.30 -7.62 3.21
N ALA A 132 1.99 -7.48 4.35
CA ALA A 132 3.42 -7.75 4.51
C ALA A 132 3.76 -9.21 4.21
N ALA A 133 2.97 -10.16 4.72
CA ALA A 133 3.13 -11.58 4.43
C ALA A 133 2.95 -11.89 2.94
N ALA A 134 1.96 -11.28 2.28
CA ALA A 134 1.77 -11.42 0.83
C ALA A 134 2.96 -10.86 0.03
N VAL A 135 3.52 -9.73 0.46
CA VAL A 135 4.73 -9.14 -0.13
C VAL A 135 5.92 -10.09 0.00
N VAL A 136 6.18 -10.62 1.21
CA VAL A 136 7.29 -11.57 1.44
C VAL A 136 7.11 -12.83 0.59
N ARG A 137 5.91 -13.41 0.56
CA ARG A 137 5.60 -14.58 -0.28
C ARG A 137 5.86 -14.31 -1.75
N SER A 138 5.48 -13.14 -2.26
CA SER A 138 5.78 -12.75 -3.64
C SER A 138 7.27 -12.55 -3.87
N ALA A 139 7.99 -11.99 -2.90
CA ALA A 139 9.40 -11.65 -3.00
C ALA A 139 10.32 -12.89 -2.98
N VAL A 140 9.91 -13.97 -2.30
CA VAL A 140 10.69 -15.22 -2.20
C VAL A 140 10.33 -16.26 -3.27
N ARG A 141 9.32 -16.01 -4.11
CA ARG A 141 8.95 -16.94 -5.18
C ARG A 141 10.10 -17.09 -6.19
N PRO A 142 10.35 -18.32 -6.71
CA PRO A 142 11.28 -18.53 -7.80
C PRO A 142 10.82 -17.75 -9.03
N GLY A 143 11.66 -16.82 -9.46
CA GLY A 143 11.38 -15.88 -10.55
C GLY A 143 12.34 -14.71 -10.37
N GLY A 144 13.08 -14.35 -11.42
CA GLY A 144 14.25 -13.45 -11.38
C GLY A 144 13.96 -11.99 -11.00
N HIS A 145 13.19 -11.73 -9.93
CA HIS A 145 12.97 -10.39 -9.41
C HIS A 145 14.31 -9.73 -9.08
N PRO A 146 14.49 -8.45 -9.47
CA PRO A 146 15.70 -7.72 -9.16
C PRO A 146 16.01 -7.76 -7.66
N ALA A 147 17.26 -8.04 -7.29
CA ALA A 147 17.67 -8.14 -5.88
C ALA A 147 17.33 -6.88 -5.08
N ALA A 148 17.47 -5.70 -5.70
CA ALA A 148 17.09 -4.42 -5.10
C ALA A 148 15.58 -4.32 -4.81
N ALA A 149 14.73 -4.77 -5.74
CA ALA A 149 13.28 -4.78 -5.54
C ALA A 149 12.90 -5.71 -4.38
N ARG A 150 13.52 -6.89 -4.30
CA ARG A 150 13.32 -7.85 -3.22
C ARG A 150 13.72 -7.26 -1.87
N ALA A 151 14.90 -6.65 -1.78
CA ALA A 151 15.40 -6.02 -0.56
C ALA A 151 14.44 -4.93 -0.06
N LEU A 152 14.04 -3.99 -0.94
CA LEU A 152 13.11 -2.92 -0.58
C LEU A 152 11.75 -3.44 -0.08
N LEU A 153 11.21 -4.46 -0.74
CA LEU A 153 9.93 -5.04 -0.36
C LEU A 153 9.99 -5.79 0.98
N VAL A 154 11.07 -6.53 1.23
CA VAL A 154 11.28 -7.21 2.51
C VAL A 154 11.52 -6.21 3.63
N THR A 155 12.32 -5.17 3.40
CA THR A 155 12.51 -4.06 4.35
C THR A 155 11.17 -3.43 4.71
N SER A 156 10.34 -3.14 3.70
CA SER A 156 9.00 -2.59 3.90
C SER A 156 8.11 -3.49 4.76
N ALA A 157 8.08 -4.80 4.48
CA ALA A 157 7.30 -5.78 5.23
C ALA A 157 7.76 -5.92 6.70
N VAL A 158 9.07 -5.90 6.95
CA VAL A 158 9.63 -5.97 8.31
C VAL A 158 9.31 -4.69 9.08
N VAL A 159 9.59 -3.53 8.49
CA VAL A 159 9.42 -2.24 9.18
C VAL A 159 7.96 -2.00 9.52
N VAL A 160 7.01 -2.26 8.62
CA VAL A 160 5.59 -2.10 8.94
C VAL A 160 5.15 -3.05 10.05
N SER A 161 5.69 -4.26 10.10
CA SER A 161 5.33 -5.22 11.14
C SER A 161 5.76 -4.72 12.52
N LEU A 162 6.99 -4.20 12.64
CA LEU A 162 7.51 -3.61 13.88
C LEU A 162 6.78 -2.31 14.25
N ALA A 163 6.51 -1.45 13.27
CA ALA A 163 5.78 -0.21 13.49
C ALA A 163 4.36 -0.48 14.02
N MET A 164 3.69 -1.54 13.55
CA MET A 164 2.37 -1.91 14.04
C MET A 164 2.39 -2.48 15.46
N VAL A 165 3.44 -3.21 15.86
CA VAL A 165 3.62 -3.61 17.28
C VAL A 165 3.69 -2.37 18.17
N LEU A 166 4.44 -1.36 17.74
CA LEU A 166 4.55 -0.10 18.49
C LEU A 166 3.20 0.66 18.54
N ALA A 167 2.41 0.64 17.47
CA ALA A 167 1.05 1.21 17.50
C ALA A 167 0.11 0.45 18.44
N LEU A 168 0.15 -0.88 18.44
CA LEU A 168 -0.65 -1.67 19.37
C LEU A 168 -0.24 -1.43 20.83
N TRP A 169 1.06 -1.29 21.09
CA TRP A 169 1.55 -0.92 22.41
C TRP A 169 0.96 0.43 22.85
N TRP A 170 1.03 1.44 21.98
CA TRP A 170 0.45 2.75 22.26
C TRP A 170 -1.07 2.69 22.51
N ALA A 171 -1.83 2.12 21.57
CA ALA A 171 -3.30 2.09 21.66
C ALA A 171 -3.80 1.25 22.84
N ALA A 172 -3.12 0.15 23.17
CA ALA A 172 -3.47 -0.66 24.33
C ALA A 172 -3.13 0.05 25.64
N GLY A 173 -2.04 0.82 25.67
CA GLY A 173 -1.68 1.63 26.84
C GLY A 173 -2.71 2.71 27.12
N GLU A 174 -3.16 3.42 26.08
CA GLU A 174 -4.21 4.43 26.20
C GLU A 174 -5.53 3.80 26.69
N ALA A 175 -5.96 2.71 26.06
CA ALA A 175 -7.24 2.06 26.37
C ALA A 175 -7.26 1.31 27.72
N LEU A 176 -6.12 0.81 28.19
CA LEU A 176 -6.01 -0.04 29.39
C LEU A 176 -5.26 0.63 30.56
N GLY A 177 -4.72 1.83 30.36
CA GLY A 177 -4.10 2.64 31.41
C GLY A 177 -2.71 2.20 31.86
N PHE A 178 -1.94 1.50 31.02
CA PHE A 178 -0.56 1.10 31.34
C PHE A 178 0.47 1.93 30.57
N ALA A 179 1.74 1.91 30.98
CA ALA A 179 2.78 2.77 30.39
C ALA A 179 2.95 2.56 28.86
N HIS A 180 2.93 3.66 28.12
CA HIS A 180 3.07 3.71 26.67
C HIS A 180 3.90 4.93 26.23
N PRO A 181 4.46 4.93 25.00
CA PRO A 181 5.19 6.07 24.48
C PRO A 181 4.31 7.33 24.37
N GLY A 182 4.90 8.50 24.56
CA GLY A 182 4.25 9.78 24.26
C GLY A 182 4.11 10.02 22.74
N LEU A 183 3.26 10.97 22.38
CA LEU A 183 2.93 11.29 20.99
C LEU A 183 4.15 11.72 20.15
N ASP A 184 5.06 12.51 20.72
CA ASP A 184 6.27 12.95 20.02
C ASP A 184 7.18 11.76 19.66
N LEU A 185 7.31 10.81 20.58
CA LEU A 185 8.08 9.59 20.34
C LEU A 185 7.40 8.72 19.28
N MET A 186 6.06 8.61 19.31
CA MET A 186 5.30 7.91 18.27
C MET A 186 5.51 8.57 16.90
N ALA A 187 5.46 9.89 16.80
CA ALA A 187 5.71 10.60 15.55
C ALA A 187 7.14 10.33 15.02
N ALA A 188 8.15 10.43 15.90
CA ALA A 188 9.55 10.26 15.55
C ALA A 188 9.93 8.80 15.18
N THR A 189 9.24 7.82 15.75
CA THR A 189 9.55 6.39 15.54
C THR A 189 8.55 5.74 14.60
N HIS A 190 7.30 5.57 15.03
CA HIS A 190 6.23 4.96 14.26
C HIS A 190 5.94 5.74 12.97
N GLY A 191 5.85 7.07 13.03
CA GLY A 191 5.59 7.91 11.87
C GLY A 191 6.70 7.80 10.81
N VAL A 192 7.96 7.98 11.22
CA VAL A 192 9.13 7.88 10.33
C VAL A 192 9.29 6.47 9.75
N ALA A 193 9.12 5.44 10.58
CA ALA A 193 9.18 4.04 10.14
C ALA A 193 8.13 3.75 9.05
N ASN A 194 6.90 4.23 9.24
CA ASN A 194 5.85 4.06 8.23
C ASN A 194 6.14 4.85 6.94
N ALA A 195 6.63 6.08 7.05
CA ALA A 195 6.90 6.92 5.88
C ALA A 195 8.05 6.38 5.02
N LEU A 196 9.22 6.19 5.63
CA LEU A 196 10.45 5.85 4.91
C LEU A 196 10.62 4.34 4.75
N GLY A 197 10.47 3.61 5.84
CA GLY A 197 10.73 2.17 5.84
C GLY A 197 9.62 1.36 5.20
N PHE A 198 8.35 1.68 5.48
CA PHE A 198 7.22 0.97 4.89
C PHE A 198 6.84 1.53 3.51
N VAL A 199 6.30 2.75 3.44
CA VAL A 199 5.65 3.28 2.24
C VAL A 199 6.66 3.52 1.12
N LEU A 200 7.73 4.29 1.37
CA LEU A 200 8.71 4.61 0.34
C LEU A 200 9.38 3.33 -0.21
N CYS A 201 9.86 2.44 0.67
CA CYS A 201 10.47 1.19 0.21
C CYS A 201 9.48 0.29 -0.56
N ALA A 202 8.22 0.18 -0.13
CA ALA A 202 7.21 -0.56 -0.89
C ALA A 202 7.04 0.02 -2.30
N LEU A 203 6.83 1.33 -2.42
CA LEU A 203 6.59 1.98 -3.72
C LEU A 203 7.79 1.86 -4.65
N LEU A 204 9.01 2.05 -4.15
CA LEU A 204 10.22 1.86 -4.93
C LEU A 204 10.40 0.40 -5.37
N GLY A 205 10.20 -0.56 -4.46
CA GLY A 205 10.28 -1.99 -4.77
C GLY A 205 9.26 -2.40 -5.83
N LEU A 206 7.99 -2.00 -5.68
CA LEU A 206 6.92 -2.23 -6.64
C LEU A 206 7.23 -1.58 -8.00
N ARG A 207 7.81 -0.37 -8.00
CA ARG A 207 8.20 0.32 -9.23
C ARG A 207 9.32 -0.40 -9.98
N LEU A 208 10.32 -0.92 -9.27
CA LEU A 208 11.39 -1.72 -9.85
C LEU A 208 10.85 -3.01 -10.45
N LEU A 209 9.95 -3.71 -9.74
CA LEU A 209 9.27 -4.90 -10.29
C LEU A 209 8.48 -4.58 -11.56
N ALA A 210 7.79 -3.45 -11.62
CA ALA A 210 7.04 -3.06 -12.82
C ALA A 210 7.95 -2.75 -14.01
N ARG A 211 9.09 -2.10 -13.77
CA ARG A 211 10.09 -1.81 -14.82
C ARG A 211 10.73 -3.08 -15.37
N ASP A 212 11.07 -4.00 -14.48
CA ASP A 212 11.67 -5.28 -14.83
C ASP A 212 10.73 -6.13 -15.71
N ARG A 213 9.44 -6.20 -15.35
CA ARG A 213 8.42 -6.86 -16.18
C ARG A 213 8.24 -6.21 -17.55
N ALA A 214 8.32 -4.89 -17.64
CA ALA A 214 8.21 -4.19 -18.93
C ALA A 214 9.43 -4.46 -19.83
N ALA A 215 10.63 -4.53 -19.26
CA ALA A 215 11.86 -4.84 -19.99
C ALA A 215 11.88 -6.27 -20.54
N HIS A 216 11.42 -7.25 -19.74
CA HIS A 216 11.44 -8.67 -20.12
C HIS A 216 10.17 -9.13 -20.86
N GLY A 217 9.03 -8.44 -20.68
CA GLY A 217 7.77 -8.74 -21.37
C GLY A 217 7.62 -8.07 -22.74
N GLY A 218 8.48 -7.11 -23.08
CA GLY A 218 8.52 -6.44 -24.39
C GLY A 218 9.34 -7.19 -25.45
N ALA A 219 10.09 -8.22 -25.07
CA ALA A 219 10.77 -9.10 -26.01
C ALA A 219 9.77 -10.12 -26.56
N ALA A 220 8.93 -9.69 -27.51
CA ALA A 220 8.23 -10.65 -28.38
C ALA A 220 9.30 -11.51 -29.07
N PRO A 221 9.12 -12.83 -29.18
CA PRO A 221 10.03 -13.67 -29.96
C PRO A 221 10.09 -13.07 -31.37
N THR A 222 11.25 -12.57 -31.76
CA THR A 222 11.49 -12.14 -33.14
C THR A 222 11.24 -13.37 -34.02
N ASP A 223 10.40 -13.18 -35.04
CA ASP A 223 9.96 -14.18 -36.02
C ASP A 223 11.11 -14.63 -36.94
N HIS A 224 12.30 -14.87 -36.37
CA HIS A 224 13.50 -15.27 -37.10
C HIS A 224 13.58 -16.78 -37.34
N ASP A 225 12.61 -17.56 -36.84
CA ASP A 225 12.60 -19.02 -36.96
C ASP A 225 11.53 -19.55 -37.95
N ARG A 226 10.86 -18.67 -38.72
CA ARG A 226 9.91 -19.07 -39.77
C ARG A 226 10.48 -19.24 -41.17
N THR A 227 11.77 -19.02 -41.38
CA THR A 227 12.40 -19.24 -42.69
C THR A 227 13.35 -20.42 -42.67
N SER A 228 12.82 -21.61 -42.44
CA SER A 228 13.42 -22.85 -42.96
C SER A 228 12.59 -23.31 -44.16
N PRO A 229 13.11 -23.24 -45.40
CA PRO A 229 12.41 -23.77 -46.56
C PRO A 229 12.20 -25.28 -46.38
N ARG A 230 10.95 -25.74 -46.48
CA ARG A 230 10.64 -27.17 -46.64
C ARG A 230 11.26 -27.66 -47.95
N ALA A 231 12.49 -28.16 -47.89
CA ALA A 231 13.08 -28.96 -48.94
C ALA A 231 12.41 -30.35 -48.94
N GLY A 232 11.84 -30.77 -50.06
CA GLY A 232 11.55 -32.19 -50.29
C GLY A 232 10.21 -32.57 -50.91
N ALA A 233 9.67 -31.80 -51.86
CA ALA A 233 8.70 -32.36 -52.80
C ALA A 233 9.44 -33.26 -53.81
N ARG A 234 9.61 -34.56 -53.50
CA ARG A 234 9.97 -35.56 -54.51
C ARG A 234 8.70 -36.15 -55.12
N ARG A 235 8.43 -35.74 -56.36
CA ARG A 235 7.54 -36.41 -57.31
C ARG A 235 8.04 -37.83 -57.58
N ARG A 236 7.14 -38.80 -57.66
CA ARG A 236 7.36 -40.07 -58.39
C ARG A 236 6.53 -40.05 -59.67
N PRO A 237 7.08 -40.45 -60.83
CA PRO A 237 6.31 -40.62 -62.06
C PRO A 237 5.71 -42.03 -62.16
N ALA A 238 4.58 -42.09 -62.89
CA ALA A 238 3.88 -43.20 -63.57
C ALA A 238 3.88 -44.58 -62.89
#